data_AF-A0A7Y8L6Z3-F1
#
_entry.id   AF-A0A7Y8L6Z3-F1
#
_cell.length_a   1.000
_cell.length_b   1.000
_cell.length_c   1.000
_cell.angle_alpha   90.00
_cell.angle_beta   90.00
_cell.angle_gamma   90.00
#
_symmetry.space_group_name_H-M   'P 1'
#
loop_
_entity.id
_entity.type
_entity.pdbx_description
1 polymer ?
#
loop_
_entity_poly.entity_id
_entity_poly.type
_entity_poly.pdbx_seq_one_letter_code
_entity_poly.pdbx_strand_id
1 'polypeptide(L)'
;MPRPEFLSAPYHEDPQHALNRVFRASFLATVVPAEVGLALPREHGNPSDFFRGPWYFAVRPGIPADRKLFGGDVRLLSREEFSPDEAASFARALAEVDGEMASTLKKRPALAALFQHDLLRVAQRLVEAGRNPELLRPIGAAVKRVALSPAQLSQLASTYELGLKSGSLDFPLPPDLLRMDPPVSGPYWELLRNSTSVFNAARTLAWSRVFISWPSIHGGLTDFLSAQGKGQKAEVPVGAISVLVQGVVAWDDRGFPHATPIAFDVRVKWLANRDPMSAQNRTTSRDGVQIRVYELRRESLRRGAQDRLFRPLHDDDQALFRDYGTLKHTTLAAQCTLCHRLHGVSDAYLGGFITLGPSAQPRLARTGSERLRLAEREASQFLANLEKAAKD
;
A
#
# COMPACT_ATOMS: atom_id res chain seq x y z
N MET A 1 11.10 1.97 14.18
CA MET A 1 11.96 2.38 13.04
C MET A 1 13.22 1.54 13.01
N PRO A 2 13.84 1.31 11.83
CA PRO A 2 15.08 0.56 11.75
C PRO A 2 16.21 1.32 12.46
N ARG A 3 17.09 0.59 13.14
CA ARG A 3 18.31 1.17 13.72
C ARG A 3 19.31 1.47 12.59
N PRO A 4 20.21 2.47 12.74
CA PRO A 4 21.18 2.82 11.70
C PRO A 4 22.05 1.65 11.22
N GLU A 5 22.37 0.71 12.11
CA GLU A 5 23.15 -0.50 11.86
C GLU A 5 22.34 -1.65 11.22
N PHE A 6 21.03 -1.50 11.05
CA PHE A 6 20.16 -2.55 10.53
C PHE A 6 20.36 -2.75 9.02
N LEU A 7 20.99 -3.86 8.65
CA LEU A 7 21.15 -4.28 7.26
C LEU A 7 19.95 -5.12 6.82
N SER A 8 18.94 -4.46 6.24
CA SER A 8 17.78 -5.16 5.65
C SER A 8 18.20 -6.07 4.49
N ALA A 9 17.73 -7.32 4.50
CA ALA A 9 18.06 -8.38 3.54
C ALA A 9 16.82 -9.12 2.99
N PRO A 10 15.89 -8.40 2.32
CA PRO A 10 14.60 -8.96 1.90
C PRO A 10 14.67 -9.98 0.77
N TYR A 11 15.69 -9.89 -0.10
CA TYR A 11 15.75 -10.68 -1.34
C TYR A 11 16.82 -11.79 -1.32
N HIS A 12 17.84 -11.64 -0.49
CA HIS A 12 18.92 -12.62 -0.36
C HIS A 12 19.42 -12.72 1.09
N GLU A 13 20.06 -13.81 1.47
CA GLU A 13 20.59 -14.01 2.83
C GLU A 13 21.76 -13.09 3.14
N ASP A 14 22.72 -13.00 2.21
CA ASP A 14 23.81 -12.03 2.29
C ASP A 14 23.26 -10.59 2.21
N PRO A 15 23.41 -9.76 3.26
CA PRO A 15 22.98 -8.38 3.22
C PRO A 15 23.72 -7.57 2.15
N GLN A 16 24.96 -7.92 1.79
CA GLN A 16 25.71 -7.21 0.76
C GLN A 16 25.34 -7.62 -0.65
N HIS A 17 24.50 -8.64 -0.85
CA HIS A 17 24.05 -9.08 -2.17
C HIS A 17 23.38 -7.93 -2.97
N ALA A 18 23.59 -7.89 -4.29
CA ALA A 18 23.16 -6.76 -5.14
C ALA A 18 21.65 -6.48 -5.04
N LEU A 19 20.79 -7.51 -5.01
CA LEU A 19 19.34 -7.36 -4.79
C LEU A 19 19.00 -6.58 -3.51
N ASN A 20 19.72 -6.84 -2.43
CA ASN A 20 19.52 -6.17 -1.15
C ASN A 20 20.09 -4.74 -1.17
N ARG A 21 21.21 -4.51 -1.88
CA ARG A 21 21.75 -3.15 -2.10
C ARG A 21 20.80 -2.28 -2.91
N VAL A 22 20.22 -2.83 -3.98
CA VAL A 22 19.15 -2.17 -4.76
C VAL A 22 17.99 -1.81 -3.85
N PHE A 23 17.44 -2.78 -3.10
CA PHE A 23 16.34 -2.51 -2.18
C PHE A 23 16.66 -1.40 -1.17
N ARG A 24 17.82 -1.47 -0.51
CA ARG A 24 18.20 -0.46 0.50
C ARG A 24 18.35 0.92 -0.13
N ALA A 25 18.99 1.01 -1.29
CA ALA A 25 19.09 2.28 -2.02
C ALA A 25 17.71 2.82 -2.41
N SER A 26 16.75 1.97 -2.76
CA SER A 26 15.41 2.37 -3.19
C SER A 26 14.46 2.78 -2.05
N PHE A 27 14.50 2.10 -0.90
CA PHE A 27 13.47 2.22 0.14
C PHE A 27 13.99 2.67 1.51
N LEU A 28 15.30 2.68 1.72
CA LEU A 28 15.91 3.24 2.92
C LEU A 28 16.48 4.62 2.64
N ALA A 29 16.20 5.58 3.53
CA ALA A 29 16.75 6.93 3.41
C ALA A 29 16.98 7.52 4.81
N THR A 30 18.17 8.08 5.01
CA THR A 30 18.49 8.87 6.20
C THR A 30 18.16 10.32 5.92
N VAL A 31 17.06 10.81 6.49
CA VAL A 31 16.56 12.18 6.23
C VAL A 31 16.13 12.87 7.51
N VAL A 32 16.12 14.20 7.46
CA VAL A 32 15.37 15.03 8.42
C VAL A 32 13.96 15.18 7.84
N PRO A 33 12.90 14.77 8.56
CA PRO A 33 11.52 15.02 8.12
C PRO A 33 11.28 16.51 7.90
N ALA A 34 10.44 16.89 6.94
CA ALA A 34 10.01 18.27 6.80
C ALA A 34 9.09 18.67 7.97
N GLU A 35 8.22 17.74 8.39
CA GLU A 35 7.33 17.89 9.53
C GLU A 35 7.47 16.70 10.47
N VAL A 36 7.40 16.97 11.78
CA VAL A 36 7.39 15.95 12.84
C VAL A 36 6.13 16.11 13.66
N GLY A 37 5.34 15.04 13.77
CA GLY A 37 4.23 14.96 14.73
C GLY A 37 4.76 15.04 16.16
N LEU A 38 4.16 15.90 16.98
CA LEU A 38 4.75 16.38 18.23
C LEU A 38 4.66 15.41 19.43
N ALA A 39 3.68 14.50 19.49
CA ALA A 39 3.59 13.51 20.58
C ALA A 39 2.67 12.32 20.25
N LEU A 40 3.07 11.11 20.64
CA LEU A 40 2.19 9.93 20.73
C LEU A 40 1.19 10.08 21.90
N PRO A 41 0.01 9.44 21.89
CA PRO A 41 -0.92 9.49 23.03
C PRO A 41 -0.26 9.16 24.38
N ARG A 42 0.71 8.23 24.36
CA ARG A 42 1.49 7.79 25.53
C ARG A 42 2.57 8.77 26.00
N GLU A 43 2.90 9.78 25.18
CA GLU A 43 3.91 10.81 25.48
C GLU A 43 3.27 12.04 26.17
N HIS A 44 1.94 12.07 26.32
CA HIS A 44 1.24 13.06 27.12
C HIS A 44 1.21 12.67 28.60
N GLY A 45 1.56 13.60 29.50
CA GLY A 45 1.48 13.36 30.95
C GLY A 45 0.08 13.04 31.46
N ASN A 46 -0.96 13.50 30.76
CA ASN A 46 -2.35 13.08 30.94
C ASN A 46 -2.93 12.61 29.60
N PRO A 47 -3.27 11.32 29.44
CA PRO A 47 -3.86 10.80 28.21
C PRO A 47 -5.12 11.54 27.76
N SER A 48 -5.92 12.14 28.67
CA SER A 48 -7.14 12.86 28.26
C SER A 48 -6.85 14.14 27.46
N ASP A 49 -5.69 14.75 27.66
CA ASP A 49 -5.32 16.00 26.98
C ASP A 49 -5.01 15.76 25.50
N PHE A 50 -4.59 14.54 25.14
CA PHE A 50 -4.47 14.10 23.76
C PHE A 50 -5.79 14.25 22.97
N PHE A 51 -6.94 14.12 23.66
CA PHE A 51 -8.27 14.15 23.04
C PHE A 51 -8.88 15.57 23.02
N ARG A 52 -8.21 16.59 23.57
CA ARG A 52 -8.71 17.98 23.65
C ARG A 52 -8.12 18.82 22.51
N GLY A 53 -8.98 19.31 21.60
CA GLY A 53 -8.60 20.29 20.55
C GLY A 53 -8.75 19.78 19.11
N PRO A 54 -8.58 20.65 18.09
CA PRO A 54 -8.96 20.37 16.71
C PRO A 54 -8.01 19.47 15.89
N TRP A 55 -6.94 18.89 16.45
CA TRP A 55 -6.13 17.95 15.68
C TRP A 55 -5.36 16.93 16.50
N TYR A 56 -5.24 15.73 15.94
CA TYR A 56 -4.73 14.52 16.60
C TYR A 56 -3.22 14.59 16.92
N PHE A 57 -2.47 15.43 16.21
CA PHE A 57 -1.04 15.64 16.44
C PHE A 57 -0.69 17.07 16.08
N ALA A 58 -0.29 17.89 17.05
CA ALA A 58 0.41 19.12 16.72
C ALA A 58 1.65 18.76 15.87
N VAL A 59 2.05 19.63 14.94
CA VAL A 59 3.23 19.40 14.11
C VAL A 59 4.24 20.50 14.33
N ARG A 60 5.52 20.17 14.18
CA ARG A 60 6.60 21.15 14.09
C ARG A 60 7.46 20.90 12.86
N PRO A 61 8.19 21.91 12.37
CA PRO A 61 9.27 21.68 11.42
C PRO A 61 10.27 20.67 11.98
N GLY A 62 10.81 19.82 11.11
CA GLY A 62 11.91 18.94 11.49
C GLY A 62 13.22 19.72 11.67
N ILE A 63 14.06 19.24 12.58
CA ILE A 63 15.36 19.81 12.89
C ILE A 63 16.45 18.75 12.69
N PRO A 64 17.75 19.11 12.61
CA PRO A 64 18.84 18.16 12.41
C PRO A 64 18.85 16.97 13.40
N ALA A 65 18.39 17.18 14.64
CA ALA A 65 18.26 16.13 15.66
C ALA A 65 17.20 15.06 15.34
N ASP A 66 16.25 15.33 14.44
CA ASP A 66 15.24 14.36 13.99
C ASP A 66 15.75 13.42 12.89
N ARG A 67 16.98 13.63 12.43
CA ARG A 67 17.59 12.82 11.38
C ARG A 67 17.65 11.35 11.81
N LYS A 68 17.06 10.48 11.00
CA LYS A 68 17.06 9.04 11.24
C LYS A 68 16.85 8.25 9.97
N LEU A 69 17.09 6.96 10.06
CA LEU A 69 16.85 6.01 8.99
C LEU A 69 15.35 5.70 8.90
N PHE A 70 14.76 5.98 7.76
CA PHE A 70 13.38 5.63 7.44
C PHE A 70 13.34 4.57 6.35
N GLY A 71 12.31 3.72 6.38
CA GLY A 71 12.16 2.62 5.44
C GLY A 71 11.92 1.29 6.15
N GLY A 72 12.07 0.20 5.39
CA GLY A 72 11.98 -1.17 5.89
C GLY A 72 11.27 -2.07 4.89
N ASP A 73 11.32 -3.37 5.17
CA ASP A 73 10.81 -4.46 4.32
C ASP A 73 9.31 -4.40 3.99
N VAL A 74 8.56 -3.55 4.69
CA VAL A 74 7.11 -3.39 4.51
C VAL A 74 6.73 -2.12 3.77
N ARG A 75 7.69 -1.19 3.54
CA ARG A 75 7.39 0.13 2.99
C ARG A 75 7.28 0.12 1.47
N LEU A 76 6.29 0.85 0.95
CA LEU A 76 5.94 0.89 -0.48
C LEU A 76 6.37 2.17 -1.22
N LEU A 77 6.97 3.13 -0.51
CA LEU A 77 7.34 4.42 -1.08
C LEU A 77 8.85 4.49 -1.32
N SER A 78 9.22 4.35 -2.59
CA SER A 78 10.56 4.50 -3.12
C SER A 78 11.09 5.94 -2.98
N ARG A 79 12.40 6.10 -3.15
CA ARG A 79 13.05 7.40 -3.31
C ARG A 79 12.60 8.12 -4.58
N GLU A 80 12.57 9.44 -4.50
CA GLU A 80 12.25 10.36 -5.59
C GLU A 80 13.49 11.03 -6.18
N GLU A 81 14.65 10.88 -5.54
CA GLU A 81 15.94 11.39 -6.02
C GLU A 81 17.13 10.64 -5.41
N PHE A 82 18.23 10.69 -6.15
CA PHE A 82 19.54 10.16 -5.83
C PHE A 82 20.59 11.24 -6.10
N SER A 83 21.55 11.39 -5.19
CA SER A 83 22.78 12.14 -5.49
C SER A 83 23.59 11.42 -6.60
N PRO A 84 24.52 12.09 -7.29
CA PRO A 84 25.30 11.48 -8.37
C PRO A 84 26.01 10.17 -7.96
N ASP A 85 26.61 10.14 -6.77
CA ASP A 85 27.31 8.94 -6.26
C ASP A 85 26.36 7.80 -5.91
N GLU A 86 25.18 8.14 -5.36
CA GLU A 86 24.12 7.17 -5.10
C GLU A 86 23.55 6.60 -6.39
N ALA A 87 23.31 7.45 -7.41
CA ALA A 87 22.83 7.04 -8.71
C ALA A 87 23.82 6.10 -9.40
N ALA A 88 25.11 6.44 -9.41
CA ALA A 88 26.16 5.58 -9.96
C ALA A 88 26.25 4.23 -9.23
N SER A 89 26.17 4.25 -7.89
CA SER A 89 26.18 3.03 -7.08
C SER A 89 24.93 2.17 -7.29
N PHE A 90 23.77 2.81 -7.44
CA PHE A 90 22.51 2.13 -7.75
C PHE A 90 22.54 1.49 -9.13
N ALA A 91 23.01 2.21 -10.15
CA ALA A 91 23.18 1.68 -11.50
C ALA A 91 24.14 0.48 -11.55
N ARG A 92 25.27 0.52 -10.84
CA ARG A 92 26.18 -0.63 -10.68
C ARG A 92 25.47 -1.82 -10.05
N ALA A 93 24.76 -1.61 -8.94
CA ALA A 93 24.03 -2.68 -8.28
C ALA A 93 22.94 -3.29 -9.18
N LEU A 94 22.25 -2.47 -9.99
CA LEU A 94 21.28 -2.96 -10.99
C LEU A 94 21.95 -3.80 -12.07
N ALA A 95 23.13 -3.40 -12.55
CA ALA A 95 23.89 -4.12 -13.58
C ALA A 95 24.35 -5.51 -13.09
N GLU A 96 24.67 -5.65 -11.80
CA GLU A 96 25.03 -6.94 -11.20
C GLU A 96 23.85 -7.92 -11.10
N VAL A 97 22.60 -7.43 -11.17
CA VAL A 97 21.41 -8.29 -11.23
C VAL A 97 21.26 -8.86 -12.64
N ASP A 98 22.13 -9.81 -12.99
CA ASP A 98 22.18 -10.48 -14.29
C ASP A 98 22.60 -11.96 -14.13
N GLY A 99 22.60 -12.73 -15.22
CA GLY A 99 23.11 -14.09 -15.29
C GLY A 99 22.55 -15.02 -14.21
N GLU A 100 23.45 -15.61 -13.42
CA GLU A 100 23.10 -16.52 -12.33
C GLU A 100 22.22 -15.87 -11.26
N MET A 101 22.45 -14.59 -10.95
CA MET A 101 21.68 -13.87 -9.94
C MET A 101 20.22 -13.70 -10.36
N ALA A 102 19.99 -13.26 -11.60
CA ALA A 102 18.65 -13.14 -12.17
C ALA A 102 17.98 -14.51 -12.27
N SER A 103 18.71 -15.54 -12.73
CA SER A 103 18.21 -16.93 -12.82
C SER A 103 17.77 -17.47 -11.46
N THR A 104 18.58 -17.25 -10.41
CA THR A 104 18.27 -17.67 -9.04
C THR A 104 17.03 -16.96 -8.49
N LEU A 105 16.87 -15.66 -8.76
CA LEU A 105 15.67 -14.94 -8.37
C LEU A 105 14.43 -15.45 -9.12
N LYS A 106 14.54 -15.77 -10.41
CA LYS A 106 13.44 -16.33 -11.22
C LYS A 106 12.97 -17.72 -10.76
N LYS A 107 13.84 -18.51 -10.13
CA LYS A 107 13.45 -19.76 -9.44
C LYS A 107 12.57 -19.51 -8.20
N ARG A 108 12.47 -18.25 -7.77
CA ARG A 108 11.63 -17.78 -6.67
C ARG A 108 10.62 -16.75 -7.20
N PRO A 109 9.64 -17.17 -8.01
CA PRO A 109 8.86 -16.27 -8.85
C PRO A 109 8.10 -15.20 -8.05
N ALA A 110 7.62 -15.50 -6.84
CA ALA A 110 6.97 -14.48 -6.01
C ALA A 110 7.92 -13.34 -5.59
N LEU A 111 9.19 -13.66 -5.28
CA LEU A 111 10.20 -12.64 -5.00
C LEU A 111 10.62 -11.89 -6.26
N ALA A 112 10.71 -12.56 -7.41
CA ALA A 112 11.01 -11.90 -8.68
C ALA A 112 9.93 -10.87 -9.04
N ALA A 113 8.64 -11.21 -8.88
CA ALA A 113 7.53 -10.30 -9.11
C ALA A 113 7.54 -9.08 -8.16
N LEU A 114 7.85 -9.29 -6.88
CA LEU A 114 8.01 -8.17 -5.92
C LEU A 114 9.22 -7.29 -6.25
N PHE A 115 10.34 -7.90 -6.63
CA PHE A 115 11.54 -7.15 -7.01
C PHE A 115 11.29 -6.31 -8.27
N GLN A 116 10.58 -6.86 -9.26
CA GLN A 116 10.10 -6.08 -10.40
C GLN A 116 9.24 -4.92 -9.94
N HIS A 117 8.19 -5.19 -9.15
CA HIS A 117 7.31 -4.13 -8.64
C HIS A 117 8.09 -3.01 -7.95
N ASP A 118 9.04 -3.35 -7.08
CA ASP A 118 9.90 -2.41 -6.37
C ASP A 118 10.70 -1.50 -7.30
N LEU A 119 11.35 -2.08 -8.30
CA LEU A 119 12.11 -1.35 -9.31
C LEU A 119 11.23 -0.36 -10.08
N LEU A 120 10.00 -0.76 -10.37
CA LEU A 120 9.08 0.04 -11.17
C LEU A 120 8.44 1.15 -10.37
N ARG A 121 8.19 0.92 -9.08
CA ARG A 121 7.85 1.97 -8.13
C ARG A 121 8.94 3.03 -8.08
N VAL A 122 10.22 2.66 -8.13
CA VAL A 122 11.33 3.63 -8.22
C VAL A 122 11.27 4.41 -9.53
N ALA A 123 11.22 3.73 -10.68
CA ALA A 123 11.14 4.39 -11.98
C ALA A 123 9.95 5.34 -12.08
N GLN A 124 8.79 4.93 -11.57
CA GLN A 124 7.58 5.75 -11.56
C GLN A 124 7.76 7.04 -10.76
N ARG A 125 8.41 6.98 -9.59
CA ARG A 125 8.71 8.16 -8.78
C ARG A 125 9.72 9.09 -9.45
N LEU A 126 10.74 8.54 -10.09
CA LEU A 126 11.74 9.32 -10.83
C LEU A 126 11.11 10.06 -12.03
N VAL A 127 10.23 9.39 -12.76
CA VAL A 127 9.45 10.00 -13.85
C VAL A 127 8.54 11.11 -13.34
N GLU A 128 7.78 10.88 -12.25
CA GLU A 128 6.90 11.90 -11.67
C GLU A 128 7.67 13.13 -11.16
N ALA A 129 8.85 12.91 -10.56
CA ALA A 129 9.66 13.99 -10.00
C ALA A 129 10.53 14.71 -11.05
N GLY A 130 10.69 14.13 -12.25
CA GLY A 130 11.64 14.62 -13.25
C GLY A 130 13.09 14.57 -12.76
N ARG A 131 13.46 13.53 -12.00
CA ARG A 131 14.78 13.38 -11.36
C ARG A 131 15.48 12.10 -11.82
N ASN A 132 16.81 12.15 -11.89
CA ASN A 132 17.68 11.02 -12.24
C ASN A 132 17.23 10.22 -13.49
N PRO A 133 16.94 10.86 -14.65
CA PRO A 133 16.49 10.16 -15.86
C PRO A 133 17.49 9.09 -16.33
N GLU A 134 18.78 9.26 -16.05
CA GLU A 134 19.84 8.30 -16.36
C GLU A 134 19.63 6.91 -15.73
N LEU A 135 18.82 6.81 -14.67
CA LEU A 135 18.50 5.56 -13.99
C LEU A 135 17.34 4.79 -14.65
N LEU A 136 16.51 5.43 -15.48
CA LEU A 136 15.32 4.80 -16.06
C LEU A 136 15.68 3.62 -16.97
N ARG A 137 16.71 3.76 -17.81
CA ARG A 137 17.18 2.68 -18.68
C ARG A 137 17.80 1.51 -17.88
N PRO A 138 18.73 1.72 -16.93
CA PRO A 138 19.21 0.66 -16.04
C PRO A 138 18.10 -0.07 -15.28
N ILE A 139 17.10 0.66 -14.76
CA ILE A 139 15.95 0.06 -14.06
C ILE A 139 15.14 -0.82 -15.02
N GLY A 140 14.78 -0.31 -16.19
CA GLY A 140 14.03 -1.06 -17.20
C GLY A 140 14.77 -2.32 -17.67
N ALA A 141 16.10 -2.25 -17.81
CA ALA A 141 16.91 -3.41 -18.15
C ALA A 141 16.92 -4.47 -17.04
N ALA A 142 17.07 -4.06 -15.77
CA ALA A 142 17.03 -4.98 -14.64
C ALA A 142 15.67 -5.68 -14.53
N VAL A 143 14.57 -4.95 -14.72
CA VAL A 143 13.21 -5.51 -14.74
C VAL A 143 13.06 -6.57 -15.83
N LYS A 144 13.54 -6.29 -17.05
CA LYS A 144 13.52 -7.27 -18.16
C LYS A 144 14.33 -8.53 -17.83
N ARG A 145 15.50 -8.40 -17.18
CA ARG A 145 16.34 -9.55 -16.78
C ARG A 145 15.63 -10.47 -15.78
N VAL A 146 14.85 -9.91 -14.86
CA VAL A 146 14.13 -10.68 -13.82
C VAL A 146 12.68 -11.00 -14.22
N ALA A 147 12.28 -10.67 -15.44
CA ALA A 147 10.94 -10.92 -15.95
C ALA A 147 10.63 -12.43 -15.97
N LEU A 148 9.39 -12.76 -15.62
CA LEU A 148 8.89 -14.12 -15.52
C LEU A 148 8.11 -14.49 -16.78
N SER A 149 8.04 -15.76 -17.14
CA SER A 149 7.15 -16.15 -18.23
C SER A 149 5.67 -16.06 -17.79
N PRO A 150 4.72 -15.96 -18.72
CA PRO A 150 3.29 -15.99 -18.39
C PRO A 150 2.89 -17.23 -17.58
N ALA A 151 3.51 -18.38 -17.88
CA ALA A 151 3.27 -19.62 -17.16
C ALA A 151 3.78 -19.58 -15.71
N GLN A 152 4.91 -18.92 -15.46
CA GLN A 152 5.41 -18.74 -14.09
C GLN A 152 4.51 -17.78 -13.29
N LEU A 153 4.00 -16.72 -13.92
CA LEU A 153 3.10 -15.75 -13.28
C LEU A 153 1.74 -16.38 -12.91
N SER A 154 1.18 -17.23 -13.78
CA SER A 154 -0.09 -17.91 -13.51
C SER A 154 -0.02 -18.97 -12.41
N GLN A 155 1.19 -19.46 -12.08
CA GLN A 155 1.44 -20.45 -11.04
C GLN A 155 1.76 -19.84 -9.66
N LEU A 156 1.77 -18.50 -9.54
CA LEU A 156 2.03 -17.83 -8.28
C LEU A 156 0.94 -18.17 -7.24
N ALA A 157 1.36 -18.40 -6.00
CA ALA A 157 0.44 -18.60 -4.89
C ALA A 157 -0.13 -17.26 -4.39
N SER A 158 -1.37 -17.29 -3.91
CA SER A 158 -2.02 -16.15 -3.26
C SER A 158 -1.39 -15.88 -1.89
N THR A 159 -0.69 -14.75 -1.75
CA THR A 159 -0.16 -14.35 -0.43
C THR A 159 -1.27 -14.04 0.56
N TYR A 160 -2.42 -13.52 0.09
CA TYR A 160 -3.60 -13.30 0.92
C TYR A 160 -4.10 -14.61 1.56
N GLU A 161 -4.29 -15.66 0.75
CA GLU A 161 -4.74 -16.98 1.25
C GLU A 161 -3.70 -17.61 2.19
N LEU A 162 -2.41 -17.53 1.83
CA LEU A 162 -1.33 -17.97 2.71
C LEU A 162 -1.33 -17.21 4.04
N GLY A 163 -1.57 -15.90 4.01
CA GLY A 163 -1.64 -15.04 5.18
C GLY A 163 -2.78 -15.43 6.12
N LEU A 164 -3.98 -15.70 5.58
CA LEU A 164 -5.11 -16.20 6.36
C LEU A 164 -4.86 -17.59 6.94
N LYS A 165 -4.40 -18.54 6.11
CA LYS A 165 -4.15 -19.93 6.53
C LYS A 165 -3.10 -20.04 7.64
N SER A 166 -2.10 -19.17 7.60
CA SER A 166 -1.01 -19.13 8.59
C SER A 166 -1.32 -18.30 9.83
N GLY A 167 -2.41 -17.53 9.83
CA GLY A 167 -2.76 -16.61 10.91
C GLY A 167 -1.95 -15.30 10.94
N SER A 168 -1.11 -15.01 9.93
CA SER A 168 -0.41 -13.71 9.84
C SER A 168 -1.33 -12.57 9.41
N LEU A 169 -2.48 -12.88 8.80
CA LEU A 169 -3.65 -12.01 8.70
C LEU A 169 -4.67 -12.42 9.77
N ASP A 170 -4.65 -11.73 10.92
CA ASP A 170 -5.40 -12.10 12.13
C ASP A 170 -6.80 -11.45 12.24
N PHE A 171 -7.33 -10.93 11.13
CA PHE A 171 -8.71 -10.45 11.03
C PHE A 171 -9.60 -11.53 10.40
N PRO A 172 -10.86 -11.72 10.85
CA PRO A 172 -11.77 -12.73 10.31
C PRO A 172 -12.29 -12.38 8.90
N LEU A 173 -11.39 -12.35 7.93
CA LEU A 173 -11.70 -12.15 6.51
C LEU A 173 -11.99 -13.51 5.84
N PRO A 174 -12.91 -13.55 4.85
CA PRO A 174 -13.20 -14.79 4.15
C PRO A 174 -12.03 -15.18 3.21
N PRO A 175 -11.73 -16.49 3.09
CA PRO A 175 -10.65 -16.97 2.22
C PRO A 175 -10.92 -16.68 0.75
N ASP A 176 -12.18 -16.62 0.35
CA ASP A 176 -12.63 -16.37 -1.03
C ASP A 176 -12.88 -14.88 -1.31
N LEU A 177 -12.41 -13.95 -0.48
CA LEU A 177 -12.58 -12.51 -0.71
C LEU A 177 -12.07 -12.08 -2.09
N LEU A 178 -10.95 -12.64 -2.54
CA LEU A 178 -10.31 -12.34 -3.82
C LEU A 178 -10.78 -13.20 -5.00
N ARG A 179 -11.92 -13.90 -4.87
CA ARG A 179 -12.51 -14.69 -5.96
C ARG A 179 -12.73 -13.91 -7.25
N MET A 180 -12.76 -14.65 -8.37
CA MET A 180 -12.95 -14.11 -9.72
C MET A 180 -14.43 -14.04 -10.13
N ASP A 181 -15.25 -14.91 -9.58
CA ASP A 181 -16.69 -14.93 -9.79
C ASP A 181 -17.38 -13.94 -8.84
N PRO A 182 -18.54 -13.37 -9.22
CA PRO A 182 -19.31 -12.53 -8.32
C PRO A 182 -19.68 -13.30 -7.03
N PRO A 183 -19.81 -12.59 -5.89
CA PRO A 183 -20.42 -13.14 -4.70
C PRO A 183 -21.79 -13.77 -5.00
N VAL A 184 -21.90 -15.10 -4.94
CA VAL A 184 -23.21 -15.78 -4.87
C VAL A 184 -23.68 -15.85 -3.42
N SER A 185 -22.73 -15.80 -2.47
CA SER A 185 -22.99 -15.81 -1.04
C SER A 185 -21.88 -15.07 -0.27
N GLY A 186 -22.18 -14.75 1.00
CA GLY A 186 -21.26 -14.12 1.93
C GLY A 186 -21.52 -12.63 2.16
N PRO A 187 -20.95 -12.06 3.23
CA PRO A 187 -21.31 -10.72 3.67
C PRO A 187 -20.54 -9.60 2.95
N TYR A 188 -19.59 -9.93 2.05
CA TYR A 188 -18.73 -8.96 1.36
C TYR A 188 -19.06 -8.81 -0.12
N TRP A 189 -19.21 -7.55 -0.54
CA TRP A 189 -19.46 -7.13 -1.92
C TRP A 189 -18.27 -6.34 -2.45
N GLU A 190 -17.77 -6.69 -3.63
CA GLU A 190 -16.73 -5.90 -4.29
C GLU A 190 -17.32 -4.62 -4.91
N LEU A 191 -16.65 -3.50 -4.65
CA LEU A 191 -16.96 -2.20 -5.21
C LEU A 191 -15.93 -1.79 -6.27
N LEU A 192 -16.46 -1.39 -7.41
CA LEU A 192 -15.77 -0.62 -8.41
C LEU A 192 -15.98 0.86 -8.14
N ARG A 193 -14.97 1.65 -8.48
CA ARG A 193 -14.94 3.09 -8.27
C ARG A 193 -14.01 3.75 -9.26
N ASN A 194 -14.12 5.07 -9.38
CA ASN A 194 -13.18 5.89 -10.13
C ASN A 194 -11.76 5.77 -9.54
N SER A 195 -10.77 5.59 -10.41
CA SER A 195 -9.36 5.46 -10.08
C SER A 195 -8.78 6.82 -9.65
N THR A 196 -8.88 7.16 -8.36
CA THR A 196 -8.04 8.22 -7.76
C THR A 196 -6.57 7.77 -7.72
N SER A 197 -5.62 8.64 -7.36
CA SER A 197 -4.17 8.35 -7.42
C SER A 197 -3.76 6.99 -6.80
N VAL A 198 -4.33 6.61 -5.65
CA VAL A 198 -4.06 5.34 -4.94
C VAL A 198 -4.62 4.10 -5.66
N PHE A 199 -5.56 4.28 -6.58
CA PHE A 199 -6.29 3.22 -7.29
C PHE A 199 -5.96 3.18 -8.78
N ASN A 200 -5.03 4.01 -9.24
CA ASN A 200 -4.60 4.08 -10.63
C ASN A 200 -3.26 3.35 -10.76
N ALA A 201 -3.26 2.18 -11.41
CA ALA A 201 -2.06 1.36 -11.57
C ALA A 201 -1.01 2.00 -12.49
N ALA A 202 -1.35 3.02 -13.28
CA ALA A 202 -0.37 3.82 -14.01
C ALA A 202 0.52 4.65 -13.06
N ARG A 203 0.05 4.87 -11.82
CA ARG A 203 0.81 5.53 -10.75
C ARG A 203 1.28 4.52 -9.71
N THR A 204 0.43 3.61 -9.26
CA THR A 204 0.76 2.71 -8.15
C THR A 204 1.47 1.44 -8.57
N LEU A 205 1.35 1.03 -9.84
CA LEU A 205 1.82 -0.27 -10.34
C LEU A 205 1.28 -1.45 -9.54
N ALA A 206 0.10 -1.25 -8.97
CA ALA A 206 -0.60 -2.20 -8.14
C ALA A 206 -2.05 -2.27 -8.58
N TRP A 207 -2.61 -3.47 -8.59
CA TRP A 207 -4.05 -3.62 -8.64
C TRP A 207 -4.63 -3.28 -7.27
N SER A 208 -5.89 -2.87 -7.22
CA SER A 208 -6.57 -2.51 -5.98
C SER A 208 -8.03 -2.91 -6.05
N ARG A 209 -8.47 -3.68 -5.06
CA ARG A 209 -9.85 -4.17 -4.91
C ARG A 209 -10.40 -3.71 -3.57
N VAL A 210 -11.66 -3.28 -3.57
CA VAL A 210 -12.35 -2.78 -2.37
C VAL A 210 -13.57 -3.64 -2.14
N PHE A 211 -13.72 -4.14 -0.93
CA PHE A 211 -14.86 -4.95 -0.51
C PHE A 211 -15.59 -4.25 0.63
N ILE A 212 -16.91 -4.35 0.66
CA ILE A 212 -17.75 -3.82 1.73
C ILE A 212 -18.58 -4.94 2.31
N SER A 213 -18.53 -5.08 3.64
CA SER A 213 -19.55 -5.80 4.39
C SER A 213 -20.52 -4.82 5.02
N TRP A 214 -21.81 -5.11 4.83
CA TRP A 214 -22.91 -4.26 5.26
C TRP A 214 -23.79 -5.02 6.27
N PRO A 215 -24.02 -4.47 7.47
CA PRO A 215 -24.92 -5.07 8.45
C PRO A 215 -26.33 -5.25 7.88
N SER A 216 -26.89 -6.45 7.99
CA SER A 216 -28.18 -6.85 7.40
C SER A 216 -29.40 -6.12 7.97
N ILE A 217 -29.26 -5.50 9.15
CA ILE A 217 -30.36 -4.84 9.88
C ILE A 217 -30.69 -3.41 9.40
N HIS A 218 -29.95 -2.84 8.44
CA HIS A 218 -30.02 -1.41 8.10
C HIS A 218 -30.29 -1.08 6.62
N GLY A 219 -31.09 -1.89 5.92
CA GLY A 219 -31.28 -1.74 4.47
C GLY A 219 -30.03 -2.18 3.69
N GLY A 220 -30.18 -2.59 2.43
CA GLY A 220 -29.08 -3.20 1.68
C GLY A 220 -28.03 -2.18 1.22
N LEU A 221 -26.79 -2.63 1.01
CA LEU A 221 -25.75 -1.83 0.33
C LEU A 221 -26.25 -1.31 -1.03
N THR A 222 -27.03 -2.11 -1.77
CA THR A 222 -27.63 -1.72 -3.05
C THR A 222 -28.59 -0.55 -2.92
N ASP A 223 -29.39 -0.51 -1.86
CA ASP A 223 -30.33 0.57 -1.59
C ASP A 223 -29.57 1.85 -1.25
N PHE A 224 -28.53 1.73 -0.43
CA PHE A 224 -27.62 2.84 -0.12
C PHE A 224 -26.99 3.43 -1.39
N LEU A 225 -26.41 2.59 -2.25
CA LEU A 225 -25.78 3.04 -3.51
C LEU A 225 -26.80 3.70 -4.45
N SER A 226 -28.02 3.16 -4.51
CA SER A 226 -29.11 3.73 -5.30
C SER A 226 -29.57 5.09 -4.78
N ALA A 227 -29.63 5.26 -3.46
CA ALA A 227 -29.98 6.52 -2.81
C ALA A 227 -28.92 7.61 -3.06
N GLN A 228 -27.62 7.27 -2.99
CA GLN A 228 -26.53 8.20 -3.30
C GLN A 228 -26.62 8.73 -4.74
N GLY A 229 -26.97 7.88 -5.71
CA GLY A 229 -27.17 8.29 -7.10
C GLY A 229 -28.30 9.31 -7.30
N LYS A 230 -29.22 9.41 -6.33
CA LYS A 230 -30.35 10.36 -6.31
C LYS A 230 -30.07 11.60 -5.45
N GLY A 231 -28.84 11.77 -4.96
CA GLY A 231 -28.46 12.87 -4.07
C GLY A 231 -28.98 12.74 -2.64
N GLN A 232 -29.53 11.58 -2.25
CA GLN A 232 -29.98 11.35 -0.88
C GLN A 232 -28.81 10.93 0.00
N LYS A 233 -28.67 11.58 1.16
CA LYS A 233 -27.62 11.28 2.15
C LYS A 233 -28.09 10.19 3.12
N ALA A 234 -28.14 8.95 2.64
CA ALA A 234 -28.28 7.79 3.53
C ALA A 234 -27.01 7.62 4.37
N GLU A 235 -27.14 7.21 5.62
CA GLU A 235 -25.99 7.00 6.51
C GLU A 235 -25.41 5.59 6.39
N VAL A 236 -24.09 5.47 6.46
CA VAL A 236 -23.41 4.17 6.59
C VAL A 236 -23.65 3.60 8.01
N PRO A 237 -24.18 2.40 8.17
CA PRO A 237 -24.50 1.86 9.49
C PRO A 237 -23.26 1.50 10.30
N VAL A 238 -23.36 1.63 11.62
CA VAL A 238 -22.37 1.07 12.56
C VAL A 238 -22.26 -0.44 12.33
N GLY A 239 -21.03 -0.96 12.37
CA GLY A 239 -20.72 -2.35 12.00
C GLY A 239 -20.38 -2.56 10.53
N ALA A 240 -20.51 -1.54 9.66
CA ALA A 240 -20.00 -1.62 8.30
C ALA A 240 -18.49 -1.83 8.28
N ILE A 241 -18.03 -2.74 7.42
CA ILE A 241 -16.61 -3.10 7.25
C ILE A 241 -16.20 -2.84 5.80
N SER A 242 -15.04 -2.26 5.58
CA SER A 242 -14.40 -2.14 4.28
C SER A 242 -13.04 -2.82 4.30
N VAL A 243 -12.74 -3.54 3.23
CA VAL A 243 -11.44 -4.18 3.03
C VAL A 243 -10.84 -3.64 1.73
N LEU A 244 -9.69 -2.98 1.80
CA LEU A 244 -8.86 -2.68 0.64
C LEU A 244 -7.78 -3.75 0.56
N VAL A 245 -7.65 -4.39 -0.60
CA VAL A 245 -6.51 -5.26 -0.91
C VAL A 245 -5.78 -4.68 -2.11
N GLN A 246 -4.48 -4.47 -1.97
CA GLN A 246 -3.59 -4.13 -3.07
C GLN A 246 -2.60 -5.25 -3.32
N GLY A 247 -2.27 -5.45 -4.59
CA GLY A 247 -1.29 -6.46 -4.98
C GLY A 247 -0.53 -6.12 -6.24
N VAL A 248 0.47 -6.94 -6.52
CA VAL A 248 1.48 -6.68 -7.53
C VAL A 248 0.91 -6.85 -8.94
N VAL A 249 1.16 -5.86 -9.80
CA VAL A 249 1.18 -6.03 -11.25
C VAL A 249 2.64 -6.28 -11.65
N ALA A 250 2.92 -7.46 -12.21
CA ALA A 250 4.25 -7.84 -12.67
C ALA A 250 4.30 -7.88 -14.21
N TRP A 251 5.50 -7.83 -14.78
CA TRP A 251 5.67 -7.94 -16.22
C TRP A 251 6.18 -9.31 -16.63
N ASP A 252 5.60 -9.82 -17.72
CA ASP A 252 6.14 -11.02 -18.35
C ASP A 252 7.40 -10.72 -19.16
N ASP A 253 8.10 -11.77 -19.55
CA ASP A 253 9.29 -11.73 -20.40
C ASP A 253 9.05 -11.19 -21.81
N ARG A 254 7.79 -10.93 -22.18
CA ARG A 254 7.39 -10.26 -23.43
C ARG A 254 6.98 -8.79 -23.20
N GLY A 255 7.06 -8.30 -21.96
CA GLY A 255 6.73 -6.92 -21.60
C GLY A 255 5.25 -6.65 -21.36
N PHE A 256 4.40 -7.67 -21.21
CA PHE A 256 2.99 -7.49 -20.88
C PHE A 256 2.74 -7.49 -19.37
N PRO A 257 1.92 -6.57 -18.83
CA PRO A 257 1.52 -6.58 -17.43
C PRO A 257 0.50 -7.66 -17.13
N HIS A 258 0.68 -8.28 -15.97
CA HIS A 258 -0.22 -9.28 -15.39
C HIS A 258 -0.49 -8.92 -13.93
N ALA A 259 -1.76 -8.85 -13.56
CA ALA A 259 -2.15 -8.77 -12.17
C ALA A 259 -1.87 -10.14 -11.49
N THR A 260 -0.94 -10.15 -10.53
CA THR A 260 -0.53 -11.37 -9.85
C THR A 260 -1.36 -11.62 -8.58
N PRO A 261 -1.42 -12.85 -8.06
CA PRO A 261 -2.10 -13.14 -6.79
C PRO A 261 -1.31 -12.68 -5.55
N ILE A 262 -0.19 -11.96 -5.73
CA ILE A 262 0.63 -11.44 -4.62
C ILE A 262 -0.02 -10.15 -4.09
N ALA A 263 -0.87 -10.28 -3.08
CA ALA A 263 -1.32 -9.18 -2.23
C ALA A 263 -0.17 -8.72 -1.33
N PHE A 264 0.08 -7.41 -1.27
CA PHE A 264 1.15 -6.84 -0.43
C PHE A 264 0.63 -5.88 0.65
N ASP A 265 -0.59 -5.37 0.51
CA ASP A 265 -1.23 -4.45 1.48
C ASP A 265 -2.69 -4.86 1.63
N VAL A 266 -3.10 -5.10 2.87
CA VAL A 266 -4.49 -5.38 3.25
C VAL A 266 -4.89 -4.39 4.33
N ARG A 267 -5.92 -3.59 4.07
CA ARG A 267 -6.47 -2.63 5.04
C ARG A 267 -7.89 -2.99 5.36
N VAL A 268 -8.15 -3.26 6.62
CA VAL A 268 -9.50 -3.49 7.14
C VAL A 268 -9.91 -2.26 7.91
N LYS A 269 -11.08 -1.72 7.58
CA LYS A 269 -11.68 -0.57 8.24
C LYS A 269 -13.07 -0.94 8.71
N TRP A 270 -13.46 -0.57 9.91
CA TRP A 270 -14.84 -0.74 10.35
C TRP A 270 -15.35 0.45 11.15
N LEU A 271 -16.65 0.74 10.99
CA LEU A 271 -17.34 1.77 11.75
C LEU A 271 -17.74 1.19 13.11
N ALA A 272 -17.01 1.51 14.17
CA ALA A 272 -17.29 0.99 15.50
C ALA A 272 -18.40 1.78 16.22
N ASN A 273 -18.49 3.08 15.95
CA ASN A 273 -19.51 3.99 16.46
C ASN A 273 -19.51 5.29 15.63
N ARG A 274 -20.44 6.20 15.93
CA ARG A 274 -20.55 7.52 15.29
C ARG A 274 -20.24 8.68 16.25
N ASP A 275 -19.89 8.36 17.49
CA ASP A 275 -19.59 9.36 18.50
C ASP A 275 -18.14 9.85 18.36
N PRO A 276 -17.86 11.13 18.64
CA PRO A 276 -16.49 11.60 18.71
C PRO A 276 -15.65 10.77 19.67
N MET A 277 -14.38 10.58 19.32
CA MET A 277 -13.41 9.86 20.13
C MET A 277 -13.27 10.51 21.51
N SER A 278 -13.28 9.66 22.52
CA SER A 278 -13.03 10.03 23.92
C SER A 278 -12.06 9.02 24.54
N ALA A 279 -11.60 9.31 25.75
CA ALA A 279 -10.80 8.34 26.50
C ALA A 279 -11.54 6.99 26.70
N GLN A 280 -12.88 7.04 26.73
CA GLN A 280 -13.80 5.91 26.88
C GLN A 280 -14.19 5.26 25.54
N ASN A 281 -13.92 5.92 24.42
CA ASN A 281 -14.24 5.47 23.06
C ASN A 281 -13.01 5.62 22.16
N ARG A 282 -12.00 4.77 22.39
CA ARG A 282 -10.74 4.82 21.64
C ARG A 282 -10.91 4.12 20.29
N THR A 283 -10.84 4.89 19.21
CA THR A 283 -10.79 4.41 17.83
C THR A 283 -9.55 4.90 17.12
N THR A 284 -9.09 4.19 16.08
CA THR A 284 -7.92 4.58 15.28
C THR A 284 -8.06 5.98 14.69
N SER A 285 -9.27 6.37 14.26
CA SER A 285 -9.58 7.75 13.91
C SER A 285 -10.26 8.49 15.06
N ARG A 286 -10.29 9.83 14.99
CA ARG A 286 -11.06 10.67 15.94
C ARG A 286 -12.56 10.40 15.95
N ASP A 287 -13.03 9.70 14.95
CA ASP A 287 -14.41 9.81 14.54
C ASP A 287 -15.05 8.40 14.48
N GLY A 288 -14.65 7.48 15.37
CA GLY A 288 -15.33 6.19 15.52
C GLY A 288 -14.92 5.10 14.53
N VAL A 289 -13.93 5.36 13.67
CA VAL A 289 -13.42 4.39 12.69
C VAL A 289 -12.19 3.69 13.21
N GLN A 290 -12.22 2.36 13.14
CA GLN A 290 -11.10 1.50 13.45
C GLN A 290 -10.45 1.02 12.17
N ILE A 291 -9.12 0.97 12.14
CA ILE A 291 -8.36 0.54 10.96
C ILE A 291 -7.27 -0.43 11.40
N ARG A 292 -7.16 -1.55 10.68
CA ARG A 292 -6.01 -2.45 10.74
C ARG A 292 -5.35 -2.49 9.38
N VAL A 293 -4.03 -2.41 9.36
CA VAL A 293 -3.24 -2.48 8.14
C VAL A 293 -2.25 -3.64 8.27
N TYR A 294 -2.16 -4.44 7.22
CA TYR A 294 -1.24 -5.56 7.11
C TYR A 294 -0.37 -5.36 5.88
N GLU A 295 0.95 -5.40 6.05
CA GLU A 295 1.91 -5.26 4.95
C GLU A 295 2.73 -6.55 4.80
N LEU A 296 2.86 -7.04 3.57
CA LEU A 296 3.66 -8.22 3.25
C LEU A 296 5.15 -7.95 3.51
N ARG A 297 5.82 -8.92 4.15
CA ARG A 297 7.28 -8.92 4.36
C ARG A 297 7.97 -9.74 3.28
N ARG A 298 8.80 -9.10 2.45
CA ARG A 298 9.58 -9.79 1.41
C ARG A 298 10.56 -10.77 2.07
N GLU A 299 11.12 -10.41 3.23
CA GLU A 299 12.00 -11.30 3.99
C GLU A 299 11.26 -12.56 4.48
N SER A 300 10.03 -12.43 4.95
CA SER A 300 9.24 -13.59 5.40
C SER A 300 8.88 -14.50 4.24
N LEU A 301 8.53 -13.92 3.08
CA LEU A 301 8.37 -14.67 1.84
C LEU A 301 9.67 -15.36 1.42
N ARG A 302 10.82 -14.69 1.57
CA ARG A 302 12.16 -15.25 1.29
C ARG A 302 12.52 -16.41 2.21
N ARG A 303 12.14 -16.34 3.49
CA ARG A 303 12.42 -17.39 4.46
C ARG A 303 11.37 -18.51 4.47
N GLY A 304 10.26 -18.36 3.74
CA GLY A 304 9.12 -19.26 3.82
C GLY A 304 8.39 -19.20 5.17
N ALA A 305 8.57 -18.11 5.93
CA ALA A 305 8.00 -17.91 7.26
C ALA A 305 6.54 -17.43 7.15
N GLN A 306 5.62 -18.36 6.85
CA GLN A 306 4.21 -18.03 6.58
C GLN A 306 3.51 -17.42 7.81
N ASP A 307 3.83 -17.87 9.02
CA ASP A 307 3.30 -17.35 10.30
C ASP A 307 3.59 -15.85 10.53
N ARG A 308 4.55 -15.29 9.78
CA ARG A 308 4.95 -13.88 9.84
C ARG A 308 4.92 -13.22 8.46
N LEU A 309 4.17 -13.80 7.52
CA LEU A 309 4.13 -13.34 6.13
C LEU A 309 3.66 -11.88 6.03
N PHE A 310 2.61 -11.53 6.77
CA PHE A 310 2.14 -10.17 6.94
C PHE A 310 2.56 -9.59 8.29
N ARG A 311 2.93 -8.31 8.27
CA ARG A 311 3.10 -7.49 9.46
C ARG A 311 1.80 -6.74 9.77
N PRO A 312 1.16 -6.96 10.93
CA PRO A 312 0.18 -6.00 11.41
C PRO A 312 0.90 -4.70 11.79
N LEU A 313 0.37 -3.57 11.33
CA LEU A 313 0.80 -2.24 11.77
C LEU A 313 -0.04 -1.79 12.95
N HIS A 314 0.61 -1.23 13.96
CA HIS A 314 -0.07 -0.63 15.10
C HIS A 314 -0.40 0.85 14.85
N ASP A 315 -1.44 1.35 15.49
CA ASP A 315 -1.87 2.76 15.41
C ASP A 315 -0.76 3.74 15.79
N ASP A 316 0.12 3.34 16.72
CA ASP A 316 1.30 4.07 17.18
C ASP A 316 2.55 3.86 16.31
N ASP A 317 2.51 3.00 15.28
CA ASP A 317 3.64 2.80 14.39
C ASP A 317 3.95 4.12 13.66
N GLN A 318 5.15 4.64 13.91
CA GLN A 318 5.64 5.84 13.28
C GLN A 318 6.31 5.52 11.95
N ALA A 319 5.94 6.28 10.92
CA ALA A 319 6.55 6.19 9.61
C ALA A 319 6.73 7.58 9.00
N LEU A 320 7.58 7.62 7.98
CA LEU A 320 7.73 8.78 7.12
C LEU A 320 6.77 8.63 5.96
N PHE A 321 6.00 9.67 5.69
CA PHE A 321 4.98 9.68 4.66
C PHE A 321 5.40 10.65 3.57
N ARG A 322 5.19 10.24 2.32
CA ARG A 322 5.57 11.01 1.12
C ARG A 322 4.37 11.29 0.21
N ASP A 323 3.29 10.52 0.33
CA ASP A 323 2.10 10.62 -0.54
C ASP A 323 1.32 11.94 -0.41
N TYR A 324 1.62 12.76 0.60
CA TYR A 324 1.00 14.06 0.81
C TYR A 324 1.95 15.24 0.49
N GLY A 325 3.02 15.01 -0.27
CA GLY A 325 3.88 16.07 -0.79
C GLY A 325 4.87 16.67 0.21
N THR A 326 4.91 16.19 1.45
CA THR A 326 5.90 16.59 2.47
C THR A 326 6.46 15.36 3.16
N LEU A 327 7.75 15.37 3.51
CA LEU A 327 8.42 14.33 4.30
C LEU A 327 7.90 14.34 5.75
N LYS A 328 6.64 13.98 5.95
CA LYS A 328 5.96 14.05 7.24
C LYS A 328 6.19 12.79 8.06
N HIS A 329 6.76 12.95 9.25
CA HIS A 329 6.96 11.86 10.19
C HIS A 329 5.85 11.88 11.25
N THR A 330 4.95 10.89 11.22
CA THR A 330 3.84 10.77 12.18
C THR A 330 3.39 9.31 12.35
N THR A 331 2.34 9.05 13.13
CA THR A 331 1.77 7.72 13.34
C THR A 331 0.82 7.30 12.22
N LEU A 332 0.56 5.99 12.11
CA LEU A 332 -0.48 5.45 11.24
C LEU A 332 -1.87 6.06 11.55
N ALA A 333 -2.24 6.12 12.82
CA ALA A 333 -3.52 6.71 13.25
C ALA A 333 -3.71 8.16 12.76
N ALA A 334 -2.65 8.97 12.83
CA ALA A 334 -2.66 10.35 12.32
C ALA A 334 -3.09 10.43 10.86
N GLN A 335 -2.54 9.53 10.05
CA GLN A 335 -2.77 9.55 8.62
C GLN A 335 -4.17 9.10 8.26
N CYS A 336 -4.58 7.99 8.86
CA CYS A 336 -5.89 7.42 8.63
C CYS A 336 -6.98 8.43 9.00
N THR A 337 -6.76 9.22 10.06
CA THR A 337 -7.67 10.30 10.48
C THR A 337 -7.78 11.43 9.45
N LEU A 338 -6.81 11.64 8.55
CA LEU A 338 -6.92 12.71 7.54
C LEU A 338 -7.99 12.41 6.49
N CYS A 339 -8.12 11.14 6.08
CA CYS A 339 -9.01 10.71 5.01
C CYS A 339 -10.30 10.05 5.50
N HIS A 340 -10.43 9.80 6.81
CA HIS A 340 -11.56 9.05 7.40
C HIS A 340 -12.22 9.82 8.53
N ARG A 341 -12.40 11.14 8.36
CA ARG A 341 -13.13 11.98 9.30
C ARG A 341 -14.64 11.77 9.19
N LEU A 342 -15.35 11.89 10.31
CA LEU A 342 -16.81 11.93 10.36
C LEU A 342 -17.35 13.27 10.84
N HIS A 343 -16.59 14.05 11.61
CA HIS A 343 -17.08 15.32 12.13
C HIS A 343 -16.43 16.52 11.43
N GLY A 344 -17.21 17.60 11.26
CA GLY A 344 -16.74 18.84 10.63
C GLY A 344 -16.44 18.71 9.14
N VAL A 345 -17.00 17.70 8.46
CA VAL A 345 -16.87 17.45 7.02
C VAL A 345 -18.24 17.29 6.37
N SER A 346 -18.36 17.66 5.09
CA SER A 346 -19.64 17.67 4.36
C SER A 346 -20.20 16.28 4.06
N ASP A 347 -19.37 15.25 4.22
CA ASP A 347 -19.61 13.84 3.93
C ASP A 347 -19.63 12.95 5.20
N ALA A 348 -19.92 13.54 6.37
CA ALA A 348 -20.08 12.86 7.65
C ALA A 348 -20.95 11.58 7.60
N TYR A 349 -22.00 11.60 6.77
CA TYR A 349 -22.93 10.48 6.57
C TYR A 349 -22.22 9.20 6.06
N LEU A 350 -21.08 9.33 5.37
CA LEU A 350 -20.27 8.21 4.88
C LEU A 350 -19.51 7.47 5.97
N GLY A 351 -19.46 7.96 7.21
CA GLY A 351 -18.79 7.24 8.29
C GLY A 351 -17.28 7.04 8.06
N GLY A 352 -16.61 7.94 7.30
CA GLY A 352 -15.22 7.75 6.88
C GLY A 352 -15.03 6.77 5.70
N PHE A 353 -16.10 6.28 5.07
CA PHE A 353 -16.07 5.42 3.88
C PHE A 353 -16.10 6.25 2.60
N ILE A 354 -15.07 7.05 2.36
CA ILE A 354 -14.95 7.91 1.15
C ILE A 354 -15.10 7.14 -0.18
N THR A 355 -14.85 5.82 -0.17
CA THR A 355 -15.09 4.92 -1.31
C THR A 355 -16.56 4.80 -1.68
N LEU A 356 -17.48 5.11 -0.76
CA LEU A 356 -18.92 5.13 -0.95
C LEU A 356 -19.45 6.52 -1.35
N GLY A 357 -18.58 7.53 -1.41
CA GLY A 357 -18.96 8.89 -1.71
C GLY A 357 -19.26 9.13 -3.20
N PRO A 358 -20.01 10.20 -3.53
CA PRO A 358 -20.35 10.53 -4.92
C PRO A 358 -19.13 10.71 -5.84
N SER A 359 -18.04 11.28 -5.33
CA SER A 359 -16.79 11.47 -6.09
C SER A 359 -16.12 10.17 -6.51
N ALA A 360 -16.33 9.09 -5.74
CA ALA A 360 -15.82 7.76 -6.05
C ALA A 360 -16.68 7.03 -7.10
N GLN A 361 -17.94 7.45 -7.31
CA GLN A 361 -18.91 6.76 -8.17
C GLN A 361 -18.94 5.24 -7.93
N PRO A 362 -19.23 4.80 -6.70
CA PRO A 362 -19.21 3.38 -6.36
C PRO A 362 -20.28 2.60 -7.13
N ARG A 363 -19.91 1.45 -7.66
CA ARG A 363 -20.84 0.46 -8.22
C ARG A 363 -20.41 -0.95 -7.85
N LEU A 364 -21.34 -1.87 -7.75
CA LEU A 364 -21.02 -3.29 -7.53
C LEU A 364 -20.22 -3.84 -8.72
N ALA A 365 -19.18 -4.61 -8.44
CA ALA A 365 -18.49 -5.40 -9.46
C ALA A 365 -19.40 -6.52 -9.98
N ARG A 366 -19.32 -6.79 -11.27
CA ARG A 366 -19.97 -7.93 -11.92
C ARG A 366 -19.08 -9.17 -11.88
N THR A 367 -17.76 -8.98 -11.93
CA THR A 367 -16.76 -10.04 -11.78
C THR A 367 -15.57 -9.54 -10.97
N GLY A 368 -14.83 -10.45 -10.35
CA GLY A 368 -13.57 -10.16 -9.64
C GLY A 368 -12.39 -9.82 -10.57
N SER A 369 -12.56 -9.98 -11.89
CA SER A 369 -11.53 -9.67 -12.89
C SER A 369 -11.54 -8.22 -13.39
N GLU A 370 -12.58 -7.43 -13.09
CA GLU A 370 -12.73 -6.08 -13.64
C GLU A 370 -11.59 -5.15 -13.21
N ARG A 371 -11.26 -5.10 -11.91
CA ARG A 371 -10.16 -4.27 -11.40
C ARG A 371 -8.79 -4.77 -11.80
N LEU A 372 -8.61 -6.09 -11.91
CA LEU A 372 -7.34 -6.70 -12.33
C LEU A 372 -7.01 -6.31 -13.78
N ARG A 373 -7.97 -6.48 -14.70
CA ARG A 373 -7.81 -6.10 -16.11
C ARG A 373 -7.66 -4.59 -16.30
N LEU A 374 -8.31 -3.78 -15.47
CA LEU A 374 -8.09 -2.33 -15.48
C LEU A 374 -6.67 -1.99 -15.06
N ALA A 375 -6.16 -2.59 -13.99
CA ALA A 375 -4.81 -2.36 -13.51
C ALA A 375 -3.75 -2.78 -14.54
N GLU A 376 -3.95 -3.89 -15.25
CA GLU A 376 -3.08 -4.30 -16.36
C GLU A 376 -3.04 -3.24 -17.47
N ARG A 377 -4.20 -2.73 -17.91
CA ARG A 377 -4.26 -1.66 -18.93
C ARG A 377 -3.58 -0.36 -18.46
N GLU A 378 -3.85 0.07 -17.23
CA GLU A 378 -3.25 1.26 -16.65
C GLU A 378 -1.72 1.09 -16.50
N ALA A 379 -1.23 -0.10 -16.12
CA ALA A 379 0.20 -0.40 -16.07
C ALA A 379 0.87 -0.41 -17.45
N SER A 380 0.18 -0.87 -18.51
CA SER A 380 0.67 -0.75 -19.89
C SER A 380 0.88 0.71 -20.30
N GLN A 381 0.01 1.63 -19.85
CA GLN A 381 0.19 3.05 -20.12
C GLN A 381 1.44 3.60 -19.44
N PHE A 382 1.70 3.20 -18.20
CA PHE A 382 2.93 3.58 -17.51
C PHE A 382 4.18 3.08 -18.24
N LEU A 383 4.16 1.83 -18.71
CA LEU A 383 5.26 1.25 -19.47
C LEU A 383 5.61 2.08 -20.71
N ALA A 384 4.61 2.43 -21.52
CA ALA A 384 4.82 3.27 -22.69
C ALA A 384 5.45 4.62 -22.32
N ASN A 385 5.02 5.22 -21.20
CA ASN A 385 5.59 6.47 -20.70
C ASN A 385 7.04 6.28 -20.21
N LEU A 386 7.34 5.19 -19.52
CA LEU A 386 8.68 4.86 -19.04
C LEU A 386 9.65 4.65 -20.21
N GLU A 387 9.23 3.91 -21.25
CA GLU A 387 10.05 3.69 -22.44
C GLU A 387 10.34 4.97 -23.22
N LYS A 388 9.38 5.90 -23.25
CA LYS A 388 9.60 7.23 -23.82
C LYS A 388 10.61 8.02 -22.98
N ALA A 389 10.38 8.11 -21.67
CA ALA A 389 11.25 8.84 -20.76
C ALA A 389 12.67 8.28 -20.66
N ALA A 390 12.90 7.01 -21.00
CA ALA A 390 14.22 6.39 -21.03
C ALA A 390 14.98 6.55 -22.36
N LYS A 391 14.35 7.19 -23.37
CA LYS A 391 14.97 7.53 -24.66
C LYS A 391 15.36 9.00 -24.75
N ASP A 392 14.56 9.85 -24.13
CA ASP A 392 14.85 11.27 -23.88
C ASP A 392 15.97 11.42 -22.84
#